data_AF-A0A1S2LII8-F1
#
_entry.id   AF-A0A1S2LII8-F1
#
_cell.length_a   1.000
_cell.length_b   1.000
_cell.length_c   1.000
_cell.angle_alpha   90.00
_cell.angle_beta   90.00
_cell.angle_gamma   90.00
#
_symmetry.space_group_name_H-M   'P 1'
#
loop_
_entity.id
_entity.type
_entity.pdbx_description
1 polymer ?
#
loop_
_entity_poly.entity_id
_entity_poly.type
_entity_poly.pdbx_seq_one_letter_code
_entity_poly.pdbx_strand_id
1 'polypeptide(L)'
;MISVSTWFDPYVLEVVVIPLTILLGTLSAWFTKKVLVGPIVHVTVTMLFNIWIWLYFYSGNSSTFFTIHLNSFEFYIIEIIFVGVTCVLSWGLLRAKRG
;
A
#
# COMPACT_ATOMS: atom_id res chain seq x y z
N MET A 1 -12.59 -21.74 13.61
CA MET A 1 -11.53 -21.26 14.53
C MET A 1 -10.47 -20.62 13.66
N ILE A 2 -10.24 -19.31 13.78
CA ILE A 2 -9.23 -18.60 13.00
C ILE A 2 -7.90 -18.87 13.72
N SER A 3 -7.04 -19.67 13.11
CA SER A 3 -5.70 -19.93 13.63
C SER A 3 -4.87 -18.65 13.52
N VAL A 4 -3.93 -18.40 14.45
CA VAL A 4 -2.96 -17.30 14.35
C VAL A 4 -2.21 -17.35 13.00
N SER A 5 -2.03 -18.55 12.43
CA SER A 5 -1.44 -18.73 11.10
C SER A 5 -2.26 -18.14 9.96
N THR A 6 -3.58 -17.98 10.11
CA THR A 6 -4.48 -17.41 9.09
C THR A 6 -4.37 -15.88 9.01
N TRP A 7 -3.96 -15.21 10.09
CA TRP A 7 -3.78 -13.76 10.15
C TRP A 7 -2.51 -13.29 9.42
N PHE A 8 -1.54 -14.19 9.26
CA PHE A 8 -0.32 -13.95 8.49
C PHE A 8 -0.41 -14.60 7.11
N ASP A 9 -1.61 -14.75 6.56
CA ASP A 9 -1.74 -15.13 5.16
C ASP A 9 -1.38 -13.94 4.25
N PRO A 10 -0.61 -14.14 3.16
CA PRO A 10 -0.19 -13.05 2.28
C PRO A 10 -1.37 -12.24 1.75
N TYR A 11 -2.52 -12.84 1.44
CA TYR A 11 -3.69 -12.10 0.95
C TYR A 11 -4.32 -11.24 2.04
N VAL A 12 -4.36 -11.73 3.29
CA VAL A 12 -4.87 -10.94 4.42
C VAL A 12 -3.98 -9.73 4.67
N LEU A 13 -2.66 -9.93 4.59
CA LEU A 13 -1.69 -8.85 4.77
C LEU A 13 -1.82 -7.79 3.67
N GLU A 14 -2.01 -8.17 2.41
CA GLU A 14 -2.24 -7.21 1.31
C GLU A 14 -3.47 -6.33 1.54
N VAL A 15 -4.57 -6.90 2.03
CA VAL A 15 -5.78 -6.13 2.35
C VAL A 15 -5.52 -5.13 3.47
N VAL A 16 -4.72 -5.50 4.47
CA VAL A 16 -4.34 -4.63 5.60
C VAL A 16 -3.39 -3.51 5.17
N VAL A 17 -2.56 -3.74 4.16
CA VAL A 17 -1.61 -2.74 3.63
C VAL A 17 -2.31 -1.54 3.07
N ILE A 18 -3.41 -1.72 2.35
CA ILE A 18 -4.15 -0.64 1.68
C ILE A 18 -4.53 0.51 2.63
N PRO A 19 -5.28 0.30 3.73
CA PRO A 19 -5.59 1.40 4.64
C PRO A 19 -4.35 1.98 5.32
N LEU A 20 -3.31 1.17 5.55
CA LEU A 20 -2.08 1.60 6.20
C LEU A 20 -1.24 2.51 5.29
N THR A 21 -1.11 2.19 4.01
CA THR A 21 -0.38 3.00 3.01
C THR A 21 -1.09 4.32 2.74
N ILE A 22 -2.43 4.33 2.70
CA ILE A 22 -3.23 5.56 2.59
C ILE A 22 -2.99 6.45 3.82
N LEU A 23 -3.05 5.90 5.03
CA LEU A 23 -2.88 6.64 6.27
C LEU A 23 -1.46 7.22 6.38
N LEU A 24 -0.43 6.41 6.12
CA LEU A 24 0.96 6.86 6.13
C LEU A 24 1.22 7.90 5.04
N GLY A 25 0.74 7.69 3.82
CA GLY A 25 0.89 8.64 2.72
C GLY A 25 0.24 9.98 3.04
N THR A 26 -1.01 9.96 3.52
CA THR A 26 -1.73 11.19 3.88
C THR A 26 -1.06 11.94 5.03
N LEU A 27 -0.59 11.24 6.07
CA LEU A 27 0.20 11.82 7.16
C LEU A 27 1.50 12.44 6.67
N SER A 28 2.25 11.75 5.80
CA SER A 28 3.50 12.27 5.25
C SER A 28 3.27 13.52 4.40
N ALA A 29 2.20 13.57 3.61
CA ALA A 29 1.80 14.77 2.88
C ALA A 29 1.49 15.93 3.83
N TRP A 30 0.81 15.64 4.95
CA TRP A 30 0.46 16.64 5.96
C TRP A 30 1.68 17.23 6.67
N PHE A 31 2.65 16.38 7.07
CA PHE A 31 3.90 16.82 7.69
C PHE A 31 4.78 17.64 6.73
N THR A 32 4.94 17.16 5.49
CA THR A 32 5.80 17.80 4.48
C THR A 32 5.14 19.00 3.79
N LYS A 33 3.84 19.22 4.02
CA LYS A 33 3.02 20.25 3.37
C LYS A 33 2.97 20.12 1.83
N LYS A 34 3.24 18.94 1.28
CA LYS A 34 3.31 18.67 -0.16
C LYS A 34 2.35 17.54 -0.52
N VAL A 35 1.43 17.81 -1.46
CA VAL A 35 0.41 16.85 -1.90
C VAL A 35 1.04 15.59 -2.50
N LEU A 36 2.03 15.77 -3.40
CA LEU A 36 2.68 14.67 -4.11
C LEU A 36 3.46 13.71 -3.20
N VAL A 37 3.81 14.12 -1.98
CA VAL A 37 4.50 13.23 -1.03
C VAL A 37 3.59 12.07 -0.61
N GLY A 38 2.28 12.27 -0.55
CA GLY A 38 1.35 11.21 -0.13
C GLY A 38 1.32 10.02 -1.10
N PRO A 39 1.04 10.23 -2.39
CA PRO A 39 1.14 9.20 -3.42
C PRO A 39 2.51 8.51 -3.48
N ILE A 40 3.61 9.28 -3.36
CA ILE A 40 4.97 8.72 -3.39
C ILE A 40 5.19 7.78 -2.20
N VAL A 41 4.81 8.21 -0.99
CA VAL A 41 4.94 7.39 0.21
C VAL A 41 4.04 6.16 0.14
N HIS A 42 2.81 6.29 -0.38
CA HIS A 42 1.92 5.15 -0.59
C HIS A 42 2.61 4.05 -1.42
N VAL A 43 3.07 4.40 -2.63
CA VAL A 43 3.75 3.44 -3.54
C VAL A 43 5.01 2.87 -2.89
N THR A 44 5.78 3.70 -2.17
CA THR A 44 7.02 3.26 -1.51
C THR A 44 6.72 2.23 -0.43
N VAL A 45 5.69 2.47 0.41
CA VAL A 45 5.31 1.54 1.48
C VAL A 45 4.70 0.27 0.89
N THR A 46 3.86 0.35 -0.15
CA THR A 46 3.36 -0.84 -0.85
C THR A 46 4.50 -1.70 -1.38
N MET A 47 5.52 -1.09 -2.02
CA MET A 47 6.70 -1.80 -2.50
C MET A 47 7.50 -2.47 -1.38
N LEU A 48 7.76 -1.76 -0.28
CA LEU A 48 8.45 -2.33 0.88
C LEU A 48 7.68 -3.52 1.46
N PHE A 49 6.35 -3.44 1.48
CA PHE A 49 5.53 -4.53 1.97
C PHE A 49 5.54 -5.74 1.04
N ASN A 50 5.49 -5.53 -0.28
CA ASN A 50 5.65 -6.59 -1.26
C ASN A 50 7.02 -7.29 -1.13
N ILE A 51 8.09 -6.53 -0.87
CA ILE A 51 9.42 -7.11 -0.59
C ILE A 51 9.37 -7.96 0.68
N TRP A 52 8.67 -7.49 1.72
CA TRP A 52 8.54 -8.24 2.97
C TRP A 52 7.75 -9.55 2.78
N ILE A 53 6.62 -9.51 2.06
CA ILE A 53 5.85 -10.70 1.69
C ILE A 53 6.72 -11.68 0.90
N TRP A 54 7.46 -11.18 -0.09
CA TRP A 54 8.35 -12.02 -0.89
C TRP A 54 9.40 -12.73 -0.05
N LEU A 55 10.09 -12.02 0.84
CA LEU A 55 11.12 -12.60 1.71
C LEU A 55 10.55 -13.62 2.71
N TYR A 56 9.36 -13.38 3.24
CA TYR A 56 8.80 -14.21 4.31
C TYR A 56 8.04 -15.45 3.78
N PHE A 57 7.28 -15.31 2.69
CA PHE A 57 6.41 -16.37 2.17
C PHE A 57 6.91 -17.03 0.88
N TYR A 58 7.73 -16.33 0.09
CA TYR A 58 8.08 -16.76 -1.27
C TYR A 58 9.59 -16.78 -1.55
N SER A 59 10.44 -16.75 -0.52
CA SER A 59 11.90 -16.71 -0.67
C SER A 59 12.47 -17.86 -1.50
N GLY A 60 11.84 -19.04 -1.44
CA GLY A 60 12.21 -20.21 -2.24
C GLY A 60 11.49 -20.35 -3.58
N ASN A 61 10.49 -19.49 -3.89
CA ASN A 61 9.65 -19.64 -5.07
C ASN A 61 9.19 -18.28 -5.63
N SER A 62 10.16 -17.48 -6.09
CA SER A 62 9.94 -16.13 -6.62
C SER A 62 9.02 -16.10 -7.85
N SER A 63 9.02 -17.13 -8.70
CA SER A 63 8.15 -17.18 -9.90
C SER A 63 6.67 -17.18 -9.53
N THR A 64 6.31 -17.88 -8.46
CA THR A 64 4.94 -17.91 -7.94
C THR A 64 4.54 -16.54 -7.39
N PHE A 65 5.45 -15.86 -6.68
CA PHE A 65 5.22 -14.50 -6.19
C PHE A 65 4.92 -13.51 -7.32
N PHE A 66 5.75 -13.46 -8.36
CA PHE A 66 5.55 -12.54 -9.48
C PHE A 66 4.22 -12.79 -10.20
N THR A 67 3.82 -14.06 -10.34
CA THR A 67 2.57 -14.41 -11.02
C THR A 67 1.35 -13.95 -10.24
N ILE A 68 1.36 -14.11 -8.91
CA ILE A 68 0.21 -13.78 -8.06
C ILE A 68 0.14 -12.27 -7.76
N HIS A 69 1.27 -11.67 -7.39
CA HIS A 69 1.29 -10.35 -6.74
C HIS A 69 1.70 -9.21 -7.67
N LEU A 70 2.38 -9.50 -8.79
CA LEU A 70 2.93 -8.45 -9.68
C LEU A 70 2.48 -8.57 -11.13
N ASN A 71 2.02 -9.72 -11.59
CA ASN A 71 1.60 -9.93 -12.99
C ASN A 71 0.07 -10.03 -13.13
N SER A 72 -0.67 -9.32 -12.27
CA SER A 72 -2.13 -9.21 -12.37
C SER A 72 -2.52 -7.77 -12.74
N PHE A 73 -3.23 -7.62 -13.85
CA PHE A 73 -3.77 -6.32 -14.29
C PHE A 73 -4.73 -5.72 -13.25
N GLU A 74 -5.46 -6.58 -12.54
CA GLU A 74 -6.38 -6.18 -11.46
C GLU A 74 -5.63 -5.48 -10.32
N PHE A 75 -4.47 -6.02 -9.94
CA PHE A 75 -3.62 -5.42 -8.90
C PHE A 75 -3.19 -3.99 -9.27
N TYR A 76 -2.75 -3.78 -10.52
CA TYR A 76 -2.33 -2.46 -10.98
C TYR A 76 -3.48 -1.44 -10.99
N ILE A 77 -4.69 -1.85 -11.40
CA ILE A 77 -5.86 -0.96 -11.36
C ILE A 77 -6.19 -0.58 -9.93
N ILE A 78 -6.23 -1.56 -9.02
CA ILE A 78 -6.54 -1.36 -7.61
C ILE A 78 -5.53 -0.39 -6.98
N GLU A 79 -4.23 -0.58 -7.24
CA GLU A 79 -3.17 0.30 -6.74
C GLU A 79 -3.33 1.73 -7.26
N ILE A 80 -3.59 1.91 -8.56
CA ILE A 80 -3.82 3.26 -9.14
C ILE A 80 -5.01 3.95 -8.48
N ILE A 81 -6.10 3.23 -8.21
CA ILE A 81 -7.27 3.78 -7.52
C ILE A 81 -6.88 4.26 -6.12
N PHE A 82 -6.16 3.45 -5.33
CA PHE A 82 -5.80 3.82 -3.96
C PHE A 82 -4.72 4.90 -3.88
N VAL A 83 -3.80 4.94 -4.84
CA VAL A 83 -2.87 6.07 -5.02
C VAL A 83 -3.64 7.36 -5.34
N GLY A 84 -4.66 7.27 -6.19
CA GLY A 84 -5.56 8.39 -6.49
C GLY A 84 -6.31 8.88 -5.25
N VAL A 85 -6.90 7.96 -4.48
CA VAL A 85 -7.55 8.26 -3.19
C VAL A 85 -6.59 8.95 -2.23
N THR A 86 -5.37 8.44 -2.10
CA THR A 86 -4.33 9.03 -1.25
C THR A 86 -4.00 10.45 -1.69
N CYS A 87 -3.90 10.70 -3.00
CA CYS A 87 -3.65 12.03 -3.55
C CYS A 87 -4.78 13.01 -3.19
N VAL A 88 -6.04 12.60 -3.38
CA VAL A 88 -7.22 13.42 -3.06
C VAL A 88 -7.29 13.73 -1.57
N LEU A 89 -7.04 12.73 -0.71
CA LEU A 89 -7.02 12.91 0.74
C LEU A 89 -5.88 13.83 1.18
N SER A 90 -4.66 13.64 0.65
CA SER A 90 -3.52 14.52 0.90
C SER A 90 -3.81 15.97 0.52
N TRP A 91 -4.49 16.18 -0.62
CA TRP A 91 -4.90 17.52 -1.06
C TRP A 91 -5.98 18.12 -0.15
N GLY A 92 -7.00 17.34 0.20
CA GLY A 92 -8.08 17.75 1.11
C GLY A 92 -7.55 18.18 2.48
N LEU A 93 -6.68 17.36 3.09
CA LEU A 93 -6.02 17.66 4.37
C LEU A 93 -5.20 18.96 4.33
N LEU A 94 -4.44 19.18 3.25
CA LEU A 94 -3.63 20.38 3.10
C LEU A 94 -4.46 21.63 2.84
N ARG A 95 -5.61 21.51 2.17
CA ARG A 95 -6.56 22.61 2.03
C ARG A 95 -7.23 22.96 3.35
N ALA A 96 -7.70 21.97 4.12
CA ALA A 96 -8.32 22.18 5.43
C ALA A 96 -7.40 22.90 6.43
N LYS A 97 -6.08 22.69 6.35
CA LYS A 97 -5.10 23.39 7.18
C LYS A 97 -4.87 24.87 6.81
N ARG A 98 -5.19 25.26 5.57
CA ARG A 98 -4.96 26.63 5.07
C ARG A 98 -6.20 27.52 5.21
N GLY A 99 -7.37 26.92 5.39
CA GLY A 99 -8.63 27.63 5.63
C GLY A 99 -8.84 27.98 7.10
#